data_AF-A9DNM8-F1
#
_entry.id   AF-A9DNM8-F1
#
_cell.length_a   1.000
_cell.length_b   1.000
_cell.length_c   1.000
_cell.angle_alpha   90.00
_cell.angle_beta   90.00
_cell.angle_gamma   90.00
#
_symmetry.space_group_name_H-M   'P 1'
#
loop_
_entity.id
_entity.type
_entity.pdbx_description
1 polymer ?
#
loop_
_entity_poly.entity_id
_entity_poly.type
_entity_poly.pdbx_seq_one_letter_code
_entity_poly.pdbx_strand_id
1 'polypeptide(L)'
;MPGKPINQLQVNLYMSYRNKPKQTQSSAAAKAGFSSRSARRIDASQHNTSKLPRQYATRTDPLNGLFEQHVVPLLEKEPSLQPITLFEKLEEIAPGQLERSQLRTLQRRIKTWRVIHGPEQGVIFRQKHTPGAMGISDYTWANELNITLAGTHF
;
A
#
# COMPACT_ATOMS: atom_id res chain seq x y z
N MET A 1 -25.82 14.78 7.53
CA MET A 1 -24.56 14.44 6.82
C MET A 1 -24.16 13.03 7.25
N PRO A 2 -23.90 12.07 6.33
CA PRO A 2 -23.40 10.76 6.73
C PRO A 2 -22.02 10.88 7.38
N GLY A 3 -21.84 10.27 8.55
CA GLY A 3 -20.58 10.29 9.30
C GLY A 3 -19.50 9.38 8.73
N LYS A 4 -18.30 9.42 9.32
CA LYS A 4 -17.20 8.50 8.98
C LYS A 4 -17.62 7.05 9.27
N PRO A 5 -17.33 6.08 8.38
CA PRO A 5 -17.63 4.67 8.63
C PRO A 5 -16.83 4.14 9.82
N ILE A 6 -17.41 3.22 10.57
CA ILE A 6 -16.77 2.59 11.74
C ILE A 6 -15.63 1.70 11.25
N ASN A 7 -14.42 1.93 11.77
CA ASN A 7 -13.24 1.15 11.40
C ASN A 7 -13.09 -0.12 12.26
N GLN A 8 -12.19 -1.02 11.86
CA GLN A 8 -11.95 -2.27 12.60
C GLN A 8 -11.45 -2.04 14.03
N LEU A 9 -10.63 -1.01 14.25
CA LEU A 9 -10.10 -0.69 15.58
C LEU A 9 -11.22 -0.30 16.55
N GLN A 10 -12.21 0.47 16.09
CA GLN A 10 -13.38 0.85 16.87
C GLN A 10 -14.25 -0.37 17.21
N VAL A 11 -14.41 -1.31 16.27
CA VAL A 11 -15.11 -2.58 16.54
C VAL A 11 -14.38 -3.40 17.60
N ASN A 12 -13.06 -3.52 17.48
CA ASN A 12 -12.24 -4.25 18.45
C ASN A 12 -12.29 -3.59 19.84
N LEU A 13 -12.22 -2.26 19.89
CA LEU A 13 -12.34 -1.48 21.13
C LEU A 13 -13.71 -1.69 21.78
N TYR A 14 -14.80 -1.65 21.00
CA TYR A 14 -16.14 -1.96 21.48
C TYR A 14 -16.24 -3.37 22.05
N MET A 15 -15.73 -4.38 21.35
CA MET A 15 -15.71 -5.76 21.83
C MET A 15 -14.91 -5.91 23.14
N SER A 16 -13.78 -5.19 23.27
CA SER A 16 -13.00 -5.17 24.51
C SER A 16 -13.78 -4.63 25.71
N TYR A 17 -14.67 -3.66 25.50
CA TYR A 17 -15.56 -3.13 26.55
C TYR A 17 -16.76 -4.02 26.78
N ARG A 18 -17.27 -4.68 25.73
CA ARG A 18 -18.40 -5.60 25.80
C ARG A 18 -18.09 -6.84 26.64
N ASN A 19 -16.84 -7.29 26.61
CA ASN A 19 -16.35 -8.43 27.39
C ASN A 19 -16.05 -8.10 28.88
N LYS A 20 -16.09 -6.82 29.28
CA LYS A 20 -15.89 -6.41 30.68
C LYS A 20 -17.20 -6.50 31.47
N PRO A 21 -17.17 -6.99 32.73
CA PRO A 21 -18.36 -7.01 33.57
C PRO A 21 -18.88 -5.58 33.83
N LYS A 22 -20.20 -5.45 34.02
CA LYS A 22 -20.91 -4.18 34.30
C LYS A 22 -20.88 -3.13 33.18
N GLN A 23 -20.60 -3.51 31.93
CA GLN A 23 -20.71 -2.60 30.77
C GLN A 23 -22.00 -2.86 30.00
N THR A 24 -22.84 -1.83 29.87
CA THR A 24 -24.00 -1.88 28.97
C THR A 24 -23.56 -1.70 27.53
N GLN A 25 -24.33 -2.25 26.58
CA GLN A 25 -24.09 -2.07 25.14
C GLN A 25 -23.95 -0.58 24.77
N SER A 26 -24.82 0.27 25.33
CA SER A 26 -24.80 1.71 25.10
C SER A 26 -23.50 2.37 25.61
N SER A 27 -23.04 1.99 26.82
CA SER A 27 -21.79 2.51 27.38
C SER A 27 -20.56 2.09 26.58
N ALA A 28 -20.50 0.81 26.18
CA ALA A 28 -19.41 0.30 25.34
C ALA A 28 -19.36 0.98 23.97
N ALA A 29 -20.54 1.21 23.36
CA ALA A 29 -20.66 1.91 22.08
C ALA A 29 -20.18 3.37 22.17
N ALA A 30 -20.60 4.08 23.22
CA ALA A 30 -20.19 5.45 23.48
C ALA A 30 -18.67 5.56 23.67
N LYS A 31 -18.06 4.63 24.42
CA LYS A 31 -16.61 4.54 24.61
C LYS A 31 -15.85 4.25 23.31
N ALA A 32 -16.45 3.51 22.39
CA ALA A 32 -15.88 3.22 21.07
C ALA A 32 -16.17 4.31 20.01
N GLY A 33 -16.93 5.34 20.37
CA GLY A 33 -17.21 6.49 19.51
C GLY A 33 -18.30 6.25 18.47
N PHE A 34 -19.28 5.39 18.74
CA PHE A 34 -20.43 5.18 17.87
C PHE A 34 -21.74 4.94 18.62
N SER A 35 -22.86 4.99 17.90
CA SER A 35 -24.21 4.89 18.49
C SER A 35 -24.56 3.46 18.93
N SER A 36 -25.49 3.36 19.88
CA SER A 36 -26.07 2.08 20.32
C SER A 36 -26.69 1.28 19.16
N ARG A 37 -27.27 1.96 18.16
CA ARG A 37 -27.78 1.33 16.94
C ARG A 37 -26.69 0.62 16.14
N SER A 38 -25.51 1.24 16.01
CA SER A 38 -24.36 0.62 15.35
C SER A 38 -23.82 -0.55 16.16
N ALA A 39 -23.77 -0.43 17.49
CA ALA A 39 -23.41 -1.54 18.38
C ALA A 39 -24.31 -2.76 18.20
N ARG A 40 -25.64 -2.55 18.11
CA ARG A 40 -26.61 -3.62 17.85
C ARG A 40 -26.37 -4.30 16.50
N ARG A 41 -25.99 -3.54 15.46
CA ARG A 41 -25.63 -4.11 14.14
C ARG A 41 -24.34 -4.92 14.20
N ILE A 42 -23.36 -4.48 15.00
CA ILE A 42 -22.10 -5.21 15.21
C ILE A 42 -22.38 -6.52 15.96
N ASP A 43 -23.16 -6.47 17.05
CA ASP A 43 -23.53 -7.66 17.84
C ASP A 43 -24.32 -8.68 17.00
N ALA A 44 -25.16 -8.21 16.06
CA ALA A 44 -25.90 -9.05 15.13
C ALA A 44 -25.08 -9.52 13.90
N SER A 45 -23.77 -9.25 13.86
CA SER A 45 -22.89 -9.56 12.73
C SER A 45 -23.33 -8.95 11.37
N GLN A 46 -24.08 -7.85 11.40
CA GLN A 46 -24.58 -7.12 10.22
C GLN A 46 -23.71 -5.90 9.87
N HIS A 47 -22.50 -5.83 10.44
CA HIS A 47 -21.56 -4.73 10.23
C HIS A 47 -20.26 -5.25 9.61
N ASN A 48 -19.99 -4.79 8.39
CA ASN A 48 -18.72 -5.05 7.71
C ASN A 48 -17.86 -3.78 7.72
N THR A 49 -16.65 -3.92 8.24
CA THR A 49 -15.60 -2.88 8.20
C THR A 49 -14.87 -2.89 6.86
N SER A 50 -14.93 -4.02 6.14
CA SER A 50 -14.39 -4.13 4.79
C SER A 50 -15.26 -3.34 3.81
N LYS A 51 -14.63 -2.41 3.09
CA LYS A 51 -15.25 -1.79 1.93
C LYS A 51 -15.09 -2.74 0.76
N LEU A 52 -16.20 -3.29 0.28
CA LEU A 52 -16.18 -3.98 -1.00
C LEU A 52 -15.77 -2.99 -2.10
N PRO A 53 -14.96 -3.42 -3.07
CA PRO A 53 -14.67 -2.60 -4.23
C PRO A 53 -15.96 -2.27 -4.96
N ARG A 54 -16.04 -1.08 -5.57
CA ARG A 54 -17.19 -0.74 -6.41
C ARG A 54 -17.24 -1.70 -7.58
N GLN A 55 -18.44 -2.23 -7.85
CA GLN A 55 -18.69 -3.13 -8.97
C GLN A 55 -18.99 -2.41 -10.29
N TYR A 56 -19.20 -1.08 -10.24
CA TYR A 56 -19.52 -0.27 -11.42
C TYR A 56 -18.45 0.78 -11.67
N ALA A 57 -18.17 1.04 -12.96
CA ALA A 57 -17.37 2.17 -13.39
C ALA A 57 -18.26 3.40 -13.53
N THR A 58 -17.76 4.58 -13.13
CA THR A 58 -18.48 5.85 -13.31
C THR A 58 -18.35 6.39 -14.74
N ARG A 59 -17.34 5.95 -15.48
CA ARG A 59 -17.06 6.34 -16.87
C ARG A 59 -16.64 5.13 -17.67
N THR A 60 -16.96 5.13 -18.96
CA THR A 60 -16.44 4.16 -19.93
C THR A 60 -14.92 4.32 -20.02
N ASP A 61 -14.19 3.19 -20.05
CA ASP A 61 -12.74 3.21 -20.22
C ASP A 61 -12.40 3.45 -21.70
N PRO A 62 -11.74 4.57 -22.04
CA PRO A 62 -11.44 4.90 -23.43
C PRO A 62 -10.36 4.01 -24.05
N LEU A 63 -9.60 3.25 -23.23
CA LEU A 63 -8.59 2.31 -23.71
C LEU A 63 -9.10 0.86 -23.82
N ASN A 64 -10.36 0.62 -23.46
CA ASN A 64 -10.94 -0.72 -23.45
C ASN A 64 -11.00 -1.29 -24.88
N GLY A 65 -10.41 -2.46 -25.12
CA GLY A 65 -10.33 -3.07 -26.44
C GLY A 65 -9.12 -2.59 -27.25
N LEU A 66 -8.86 -1.28 -27.30
CA LEU A 66 -7.69 -0.72 -28.00
C LEU A 66 -6.36 -1.21 -27.38
N PHE A 67 -6.32 -1.33 -26.06
CA PHE A 67 -5.11 -1.77 -25.36
C PHE A 67 -4.72 -3.21 -25.74
N GLU A 68 -5.66 -4.14 -25.62
CA GLU A 68 -5.42 -5.55 -25.91
C GLU A 68 -5.17 -5.80 -27.40
N GLN A 69 -5.86 -5.06 -28.29
CA GLN A 69 -5.75 -5.24 -29.74
C GLN A 69 -4.47 -4.65 -30.34
N HIS A 70 -4.01 -3.49 -29.86
CA HIS A 70 -2.92 -2.75 -30.50
C HIS A 70 -1.68 -2.59 -29.61
N VAL A 71 -1.86 -2.34 -28.31
CA VAL A 71 -0.72 -2.05 -27.42
C VAL A 71 -0.01 -3.32 -27.00
N VAL A 72 -0.75 -4.37 -26.63
CA VAL A 72 -0.16 -5.65 -26.18
C VAL A 72 0.74 -6.27 -27.26
N PRO A 73 0.31 -6.42 -28.54
CA PRO A 73 1.16 -7.02 -29.57
C PRO A 73 2.44 -6.22 -29.86
N LEU A 74 2.39 -4.89 -29.73
CA LEU A 74 3.57 -4.04 -29.89
C LEU A 74 4.55 -4.22 -28.72
N LEU A 75 4.04 -4.32 -27.49
CA LEU A 75 4.86 -4.56 -26.31
C LEU A 75 5.46 -5.96 -26.25
N GLU A 76 4.78 -6.97 -26.78
CA GLU A 76 5.32 -8.32 -26.91
C GLU A 76 6.47 -8.39 -27.92
N LYS A 77 6.33 -7.68 -29.05
CA LYS A 77 7.39 -7.60 -30.07
C LYS A 77 8.59 -6.80 -29.59
N GLU A 78 8.34 -5.65 -28.94
CA GLU A 78 9.40 -4.76 -28.47
C GLU A 78 9.06 -4.20 -27.08
N PRO A 79 9.48 -4.88 -26.00
CA PRO A 79 9.18 -4.49 -24.63
C PRO A 79 9.73 -3.11 -24.24
N SER A 80 10.75 -2.62 -24.93
CA SER A 80 11.41 -1.34 -24.65
C SER A 80 10.63 -0.12 -25.12
N LEU A 81 9.58 -0.30 -25.93
CA LEU A 81 8.78 0.80 -26.51
C LEU A 81 8.31 1.79 -25.45
N GLN A 82 8.40 3.08 -25.74
CA GLN A 82 7.96 4.10 -24.80
C GLN A 82 6.42 4.22 -24.83
N PRO A 83 5.77 4.40 -23.67
CA PRO A 83 4.33 4.63 -23.60
C PRO A 83 3.82 5.80 -24.43
N ILE A 84 4.66 6.83 -24.65
CA ILE A 84 4.29 7.99 -25.48
C ILE A 84 4.21 7.61 -26.96
N THR A 85 5.18 6.84 -27.46
CA THR A 85 5.17 6.32 -28.83
C THR A 85 3.97 5.40 -29.07
N LEU A 86 3.63 4.57 -28.08
CA LEU A 86 2.42 3.74 -28.15
C LEU A 86 1.14 4.57 -28.15
N PHE A 87 1.13 5.70 -27.44
CA PHE A 87 -0.01 6.62 -27.43
C PHE A 87 -0.18 7.32 -28.79
N GLU A 88 0.91 7.84 -29.37
CA GLU A 88 0.90 8.42 -30.72
C GLU A 88 0.41 7.40 -31.75
N LYS A 89 0.85 6.14 -31.63
CA LYS A 89 0.37 5.08 -32.52
C LYS A 89 -1.12 4.79 -32.36
N LEU A 90 -1.65 4.87 -31.14
CA LEU A 90 -3.09 4.73 -30.90
C LEU A 90 -3.88 5.91 -31.46
N GLU A 91 -3.35 7.14 -31.40
CA GLU A 91 -3.96 8.31 -32.02
C GLU A 91 -4.02 8.18 -33.55
N GLU A 92 -3.00 7.59 -34.19
CA GLU A 92 -3.04 7.29 -35.64
C GLU A 92 -4.13 6.27 -36.01
N ILE A 93 -4.34 5.24 -35.18
CA ILE A 93 -5.30 4.17 -35.46
C ILE A 93 -6.74 4.61 -35.16
N ALA A 94 -6.92 5.35 -34.07
CA ALA A 94 -8.23 5.76 -33.56
C ALA A 94 -8.25 7.28 -33.27
N PRO A 95 -8.23 8.12 -34.32
CA PRO A 95 -8.16 9.56 -34.15
C PRO A 95 -9.40 10.09 -33.40
N GLY A 96 -9.17 10.95 -32.41
CA GLY A 96 -10.23 11.60 -31.63
C GLY A 96 -10.92 10.73 -30.58
N GLN A 97 -10.53 9.46 -30.42
CA GLN A 97 -11.04 8.61 -29.34
C GLN A 97 -10.28 8.77 -28.02
N LEU A 98 -9.03 9.24 -28.10
CA LEU A 98 -8.14 9.43 -26.98
C LEU A 98 -7.76 10.92 -26.85
N GLU A 99 -7.87 11.41 -25.63
CA GLU A 99 -7.35 12.69 -25.18
C GLU A 99 -6.01 12.49 -24.50
N ARG A 100 -5.16 13.52 -24.57
CA ARG A 100 -3.84 13.50 -23.91
C ARG A 100 -3.89 13.22 -22.40
N SER A 101 -5.02 13.53 -21.75
CA SER A 101 -5.25 13.21 -20.32
C SER A 101 -5.19 11.71 -20.00
N GLN A 102 -5.43 10.84 -21.00
CA GLN A 102 -5.40 9.39 -20.83
C GLN A 102 -4.02 8.77 -21.04
N LEU A 103 -3.01 9.55 -21.44
CA LEU A 103 -1.62 9.09 -21.50
C LEU A 103 -1.16 8.52 -20.14
N ARG A 104 -1.55 9.16 -19.03
CA ARG A 104 -1.23 8.67 -17.68
C ARG A 104 -1.92 7.35 -17.36
N THR A 105 -3.13 7.13 -17.88
CA THR A 105 -3.87 5.86 -17.75
C THR A 105 -3.17 4.76 -18.53
N LEU A 106 -2.78 5.04 -19.78
CA LEU A 106 -2.02 4.12 -20.62
C LEU A 106 -0.69 3.73 -19.98
N GLN A 107 0.10 4.71 -19.53
CA GLN A 107 1.38 4.48 -18.84
C GLN A 107 1.22 3.56 -17.62
N ARG A 108 0.17 3.77 -16.81
CA ARG A 108 -0.12 2.90 -15.66
C ARG A 108 -0.47 1.48 -16.09
N ARG A 109 -1.30 1.33 -17.13
CA ARG A 109 -1.71 0.01 -17.64
C ARG A 109 -0.52 -0.75 -18.22
N ILE A 110 0.33 -0.09 -19.00
CA ILE A 110 1.60 -0.65 -19.53
C ILE A 110 2.53 -1.06 -18.39
N LYS A 111 2.68 -0.22 -17.35
CA LYS A 111 3.50 -0.56 -16.19
C LYS A 111 2.99 -1.84 -15.50
N THR A 112 1.69 -1.94 -15.26
CA THR A 112 1.09 -3.14 -14.68
C THR A 112 1.29 -4.36 -15.58
N TRP A 113 1.09 -4.20 -16.89
CA TRP A 113 1.29 -5.28 -17.85
C TRP A 113 2.75 -5.78 -17.85
N ARG A 114 3.73 -4.88 -17.84
CA ARG A 114 5.17 -5.21 -17.75
C ARG A 114 5.56 -5.89 -16.45
N VAL A 115 4.85 -5.64 -15.35
CA VAL A 115 5.10 -6.36 -14.09
C VAL A 115 4.69 -7.83 -14.20
N ILE A 116 3.67 -8.12 -15.01
CA ILE A 116 3.11 -9.46 -15.16
C ILE A 116 3.78 -10.25 -16.30
N HIS A 117 4.06 -9.58 -17.43
CA HIS A 117 4.53 -10.20 -18.68
C HIS A 117 5.90 -9.70 -19.13
N GLY A 118 6.51 -8.77 -18.41
CA GLY A 118 7.84 -8.27 -18.74
C GLY A 118 8.93 -9.31 -18.48
N PRO A 119 10.16 -9.05 -18.94
CA PRO A 119 11.29 -9.90 -18.65
C PRO A 119 11.51 -10.01 -17.13
N GLU A 120 12.01 -11.15 -16.67
CA GLU A 120 12.31 -11.34 -15.26
C GLU A 120 13.23 -10.24 -14.75
N GLN A 121 12.77 -9.54 -13.72
CA GLN A 121 13.61 -8.56 -13.01
C GLN A 121 14.41 -9.31 -11.95
N GLY A 122 15.72 -9.10 -11.93
CA GLY A 122 16.57 -9.64 -10.87
C GLY A 122 16.08 -9.21 -9.49
N VAL A 123 15.89 -10.17 -8.60
CA VAL A 123 15.50 -9.90 -7.22
C VAL A 123 16.72 -9.35 -6.47
N ILE A 124 16.63 -8.11 -5.99
CA ILE A 124 17.70 -7.48 -5.20
C ILE A 124 17.26 -7.40 -3.74
N PHE A 125 17.92 -8.16 -2.88
CA PHE A 125 17.77 -8.03 -1.43
C PHE A 125 18.68 -6.91 -0.93
N ARG A 126 18.11 -5.71 -0.74
CA ARG A 126 18.88 -4.57 -0.22
C ARG A 126 19.21 -4.80 1.25
N GLN A 127 20.49 -4.89 1.57
CA GLN A 127 20.96 -4.84 2.96
C GLN A 127 20.70 -3.42 3.52
N LYS A 128 19.80 -3.31 4.49
CA LYS A 128 19.52 -2.04 5.19
C LYS A 128 20.31 -2.01 6.49
N HIS A 129 21.40 -1.24 6.52
CA HIS A 129 22.13 -0.97 7.75
C HIS A 129 21.46 0.21 8.46
N THR A 130 20.73 -0.08 9.54
CA THR A 130 20.17 0.96 10.40
C THR A 130 21.25 1.43 11.37
N PRO A 131 21.53 2.75 11.46
CA PRO A 131 22.50 3.27 12.41
C PRO A 131 22.17 2.81 13.83
N GLY A 132 23.18 2.29 14.55
CA GLY A 132 23.04 1.81 15.93
C GLY A 132 22.45 0.40 16.10
N ALA A 133 22.02 -0.29 15.03
CA ALA A 133 21.56 -1.68 15.14
C ALA A 133 22.72 -2.69 15.24
N MET A 134 23.91 -2.31 14.78
CA MET A 134 25.13 -3.08 14.92
C MET A 134 26.22 -2.14 15.44
N GLY A 135 26.79 -2.47 16.59
CA GLY A 135 27.95 -1.80 17.15
C GLY A 135 29.14 -2.74 17.08
N ILE A 136 30.28 -2.23 16.59
CA ILE A 136 31.56 -2.92 16.68
C ILE A 136 32.26 -2.33 17.90
N SER A 137 32.57 -3.17 18.88
CA SER A 137 33.32 -2.79 20.07
C SER A 137 34.70 -3.43 19.99
N ASP A 138 35.72 -2.62 19.75
CA ASP A 138 37.11 -3.06 19.82
C ASP A 138 37.70 -2.66 21.18
N TYR A 139 38.51 -3.56 21.74
CA TYR A 139 39.25 -3.31 22.98
C TYR A 139 40.72 -3.06 22.64
N THR A 140 41.29 -2.04 23.27
CA THR A 140 42.73 -1.77 23.18
C THR A 140 43.40 -2.28 24.46
N TRP A 141 44.38 -3.17 24.32
CA TRP A 141 45.22 -3.60 25.44
C TRP A 141 46.33 -2.57 25.69
N ALA A 142 46.17 -1.78 26.75
CA ALA A 142 46.96 -0.59 27.03
C ALA A 142 48.08 -0.79 28.07
N ASN A 143 48.41 -2.04 28.45
CA ASN A 143 49.33 -2.29 29.56
C ASN A 143 50.75 -1.78 29.31
N GLU A 144 51.19 -1.72 28.05
CA GLU A 144 52.50 -1.14 27.69
C GLU A 144 52.55 0.39 27.80
N LEU A 145 51.42 1.06 28.00
CA LEU A 145 51.35 2.52 28.10
C LEU A 145 51.74 3.04 29.50
N ASN A 146 52.06 2.16 30.46
CA ASN A 146 52.49 2.49 31.83
C ASN A 146 51.62 3.53 32.54
N ILE A 147 50.31 3.51 32.29
CA ILE A 147 49.38 4.48 32.87
C ILE A 147 49.24 4.20 34.38
N THR A 148 49.49 5.22 35.20
CA THR A 148 49.33 5.15 36.65
C THR A 148 48.13 5.98 37.10
N LEU A 149 47.23 5.38 37.90
CA LEU A 149 46.19 6.12 38.62
C LEU A 149 46.54 6.10 40.10
N ALA A 150 46.60 7.28 40.73
CA ALA A 150 46.97 7.45 42.14
C ALA A 150 48.26 6.73 42.56
N GLY A 151 49.23 6.60 41.65
CA GLY A 151 50.53 5.95 41.91
C GLY A 151 50.53 4.43 41.78
N THR A 152 49.39 3.81 41.48
CA THR A 152 49.31 2.39 41.11
C THR A 152 49.22 2.22 39.60
N HIS A 153 50.07 1.35 39.05
CA HIS A 153 50.00 0.94 37.65
C HIS A 153 48.70 0.16 37.39
N PHE A 154 48.10 0.43 36.23
CA PHE A 154 46.93 -0.28 35.73
C PHE A 154 47.30 -1.63 35.10
#